data_AF-A0A812ZKT9-F1
#
_entry.id   AF-A0A812ZKT9-F1
#
_cell.length_a   1.000
_cell.length_b   1.000
_cell.length_c   1.000
_cell.angle_alpha   90.00
_cell.angle_beta   90.00
_cell.angle_gamma   90.00
#
_symmetry.space_group_name_H-M   'P 1'
#
loop_
_entity.id
_entity.type
_entity.pdbx_description
1 polymer ?
#
loop_
_entity_poly.entity_id
_entity_poly.type
_entity_poly.pdbx_seq_one_letter_code
_entity_poly.pdbx_strand_id
1 'polypeptide(L)'
;MPENERQKLWKKFERKRTSDGTEDEYRKYCSGPGARDKQNKALEAFVKDGGACGELYAKQMLKITHKEEQTVESQWKTWRQMKVKFGKKEALARLKSGSLKFRKSPSDSRFLEFLDMTEVTRASFAREKGVVVKSSGKKTDSKALVDLQDMDLAGLTPSCFKSMDVEPELKALLGGPDKKKKAKESSQEEEDSEEEEDSEQESGSSEAPAKKVKTKSRNADSKASGSKKGKKDEDWDTKSRLEENDGKQQFFEKLLSFKEALGKEETVLQKLVSTAEDEDQSKFLKTARTKAQTAQKKIDKALKNIEDKKEDKAEVKAALLEALEALKKAKKAKQAAD
;
A
#
# COMPACT_ATOMS: atom_id res chain seq x y z
N MET A 1 -41.44 21.95 7.47
CA MET A 1 -42.53 21.85 6.47
C MET A 1 -43.74 21.24 7.16
N PRO A 2 -44.94 21.84 7.07
CA PRO A 2 -46.18 21.23 7.54
C PRO A 2 -46.39 19.83 6.93
N GLU A 3 -46.95 18.90 7.70
CA GLU A 3 -47.18 17.49 7.30
C GLU A 3 -47.93 17.39 5.95
N ASN A 4 -48.93 18.25 5.77
CA ASN A 4 -49.77 18.29 4.58
C ASN A 4 -49.01 18.70 3.30
N GLU A 5 -48.03 19.58 3.41
CA GLU A 5 -47.20 20.01 2.27
C GLU A 5 -46.19 18.93 1.90
N ARG A 6 -45.62 18.27 2.91
CA ARG A 6 -44.70 17.14 2.74
C ARG A 6 -45.39 15.98 2.00
N GLN A 7 -46.62 15.64 2.35
CA GLN A 7 -47.38 14.60 1.65
C GLN A 7 -47.68 14.96 0.19
N LYS A 8 -48.03 16.23 -0.09
CA LYS A 8 -48.23 16.71 -1.46
C LYS A 8 -46.96 16.62 -2.29
N LEU A 9 -45.81 16.95 -1.69
CA LEU A 9 -44.50 16.86 -2.33
C LEU A 9 -44.13 15.41 -2.67
N TRP A 10 -44.33 14.48 -1.73
CA TRP A 10 -44.12 13.05 -1.94
C TRP A 10 -44.96 12.50 -3.09
N LYS A 11 -46.24 12.83 -3.13
CA LYS A 11 -47.13 12.41 -4.23
C LYS A 11 -46.68 12.95 -5.60
N LYS A 12 -46.16 14.19 -5.66
CA LYS A 12 -45.60 14.76 -6.89
C LYS A 12 -44.33 14.03 -7.32
N PHE A 13 -43.45 13.74 -6.36
CA PHE A 13 -42.21 13.02 -6.59
C PHE A 13 -42.45 11.59 -7.09
N GLU A 14 -43.38 10.85 -6.47
CA GLU A 14 -43.77 9.50 -6.91
C GLU A 14 -44.32 9.51 -8.33
N ARG A 15 -45.28 10.40 -8.63
CA ARG A 15 -45.86 10.52 -9.99
C ARG A 15 -44.79 10.78 -11.04
N LYS A 16 -43.82 11.66 -10.75
CA LYS A 16 -42.72 11.98 -11.66
C LYS A 16 -41.76 10.81 -11.85
N ARG A 17 -41.41 10.12 -10.77
CA ARG A 17 -40.54 8.95 -10.83
C ARG A 17 -41.16 7.80 -11.64
N THR A 18 -42.45 7.55 -11.44
CA THR A 18 -43.20 6.57 -12.22
C THR A 18 -43.30 6.97 -13.69
N SER A 19 -43.56 8.25 -14.01
CA SER A 19 -43.61 8.72 -15.40
C SER A 19 -42.26 8.63 -16.11
N ASP A 20 -41.17 8.86 -15.37
CA ASP A 20 -39.80 8.86 -15.91
C ASP A 20 -39.19 7.44 -15.96
N GLY A 21 -39.90 6.43 -15.44
CA GLY A 21 -39.45 5.03 -15.43
C GLY A 21 -38.31 4.72 -14.47
N THR A 22 -38.06 5.59 -13.48
CA THR A 22 -36.94 5.48 -12.53
C THR A 22 -37.32 4.83 -11.20
N GLU A 23 -38.52 4.22 -11.13
CA GLU A 23 -39.08 3.58 -9.93
C GLU A 23 -38.20 2.44 -9.41
N ASP A 24 -37.72 1.58 -10.31
CA ASP A 24 -36.91 0.41 -9.94
C ASP A 24 -35.54 0.80 -9.40
N GLU A 25 -34.92 1.82 -9.99
CA GLU A 25 -33.64 2.37 -9.54
C GLU A 25 -33.77 2.99 -8.15
N TYR A 26 -34.86 3.74 -7.91
CA TYR A 26 -35.15 4.30 -6.60
C TYR A 26 -35.40 3.23 -5.54
N ARG A 27 -36.20 2.21 -5.87
CA ARG A 27 -36.44 1.09 -4.95
C ARG A 27 -35.13 0.40 -4.58
N LYS A 28 -34.23 0.22 -5.56
CA LYS A 28 -32.88 -0.33 -5.32
C LYS A 28 -32.00 0.61 -4.50
N TYR A 29 -32.05 1.92 -4.71
CA TYR A 29 -31.26 2.90 -3.95
C TYR A 29 -31.72 2.99 -2.49
N CYS A 30 -33.03 3.06 -2.29
CA CYS A 30 -33.66 3.19 -0.99
C CYS A 30 -33.78 1.87 -0.21
N SER A 31 -33.30 0.74 -0.74
CA SER A 31 -33.28 -0.52 0.01
C SER A 31 -32.10 -0.56 1.00
N GLY A 32 -32.27 -1.34 2.08
CA GLY A 32 -31.26 -1.58 3.10
C GLY A 32 -31.20 -0.55 4.23
N PRO A 33 -30.10 -0.55 5.02
CA PRO A 33 -29.94 0.34 6.16
C PRO A 33 -29.99 1.82 5.76
N GLY A 34 -30.64 2.65 6.57
CA GLY A 34 -30.80 4.08 6.31
C GLY A 34 -31.78 4.42 5.18
N ALA A 35 -32.71 3.52 4.84
CA ALA A 35 -33.70 3.71 3.78
C ALA A 35 -34.41 5.08 3.87
N ARG A 36 -34.90 5.47 5.05
CA ARG A 36 -35.57 6.76 5.25
C ARG A 36 -34.69 7.96 4.92
N ASP A 37 -33.41 7.93 5.28
CA ASP A 37 -32.48 9.02 5.00
C ASP A 37 -32.17 9.11 3.50
N LYS A 38 -32.03 7.96 2.84
CA LYS A 38 -31.86 7.89 1.38
C LYS A 38 -33.09 8.44 0.66
N GLN A 39 -34.29 8.08 1.12
CA GLN A 39 -35.56 8.59 0.60
C GLN A 39 -35.66 10.12 0.76
N ASN A 40 -35.34 10.64 1.95
CA ASN A 40 -35.34 12.09 2.21
C ASN A 40 -34.30 12.82 1.36
N LYS A 41 -33.08 12.29 1.22
CA LYS A 41 -32.03 12.88 0.36
C LYS A 41 -32.42 12.90 -1.12
N ALA A 42 -33.06 11.83 -1.61
CA ALA A 42 -33.58 11.77 -2.97
C ALA A 42 -34.68 12.82 -3.21
N LEU A 43 -35.58 12.99 -2.23
CA LEU A 43 -36.63 14.00 -2.25
C LEU A 43 -36.06 15.43 -2.20
N GLU A 44 -35.05 15.69 -1.37
CA GLU A 44 -34.35 16.97 -1.32
C GLU A 44 -33.67 17.31 -2.65
N ALA A 45 -33.05 16.32 -3.30
CA ALA A 45 -32.45 16.51 -4.62
C ALA A 45 -33.50 16.86 -5.67
N PHE A 46 -34.66 16.18 -5.66
CA PHE A 46 -35.79 16.49 -6.53
C PHE A 46 -36.34 17.92 -6.34
N VAL A 47 -36.41 18.39 -5.09
CA VAL A 47 -36.81 19.79 -4.80
C VAL A 47 -35.78 20.77 -5.32
N LYS A 48 -34.48 20.49 -5.15
CA LYS A 48 -33.39 21.32 -5.65
C LYS A 48 -33.33 21.38 -7.18
N ASP A 49 -33.74 20.31 -7.85
CA ASP A 49 -33.89 20.23 -9.30
C ASP A 49 -35.21 20.85 -9.82
N GLY A 50 -35.94 21.60 -8.98
CA GLY A 50 -37.16 22.31 -9.37
C GLY A 50 -38.37 21.39 -9.60
N GLY A 51 -38.37 20.19 -9.02
CA GLY A 51 -39.45 19.20 -9.17
C GLY A 51 -39.32 18.35 -10.44
N ALA A 52 -38.11 18.22 -10.96
CA ALA A 52 -37.75 17.27 -12.02
C ALA A 52 -36.73 16.24 -11.50
N CYS A 53 -36.69 15.05 -12.11
CA CYS A 53 -35.63 14.06 -11.88
C CYS A 53 -34.34 14.49 -12.61
N GLY A 54 -33.77 15.62 -12.18
CA GLY A 54 -32.66 16.30 -12.82
C GLY A 54 -31.29 15.72 -12.48
N GLU A 55 -30.26 16.54 -12.69
CA GLU A 55 -28.87 16.10 -12.57
C GLU A 55 -28.46 15.83 -11.11
N LEU A 56 -29.03 16.55 -10.13
CA LEU A 56 -28.74 16.32 -8.71
C LEU A 56 -29.41 15.04 -8.22
N TYR A 57 -30.64 14.79 -8.65
CA TYR A 57 -31.34 13.53 -8.42
C TYR A 57 -30.54 12.35 -8.99
N ALA A 58 -30.12 12.43 -10.26
CA ALA A 58 -29.31 11.40 -10.89
C ALA A 58 -27.98 11.16 -10.13
N LYS A 59 -27.29 12.24 -9.69
CA LYS A 59 -26.05 12.15 -8.91
C LYS A 59 -26.24 11.46 -7.55
N GLN A 60 -27.35 11.71 -6.86
CA GLN A 60 -27.66 11.07 -5.57
C GLN A 60 -28.04 9.59 -5.72
N MET A 61 -28.62 9.22 -6.86
CA MET A 61 -29.04 7.85 -7.15
C MET A 61 -27.87 6.94 -7.58
N LEU A 62 -26.68 7.48 -7.84
CA LEU A 62 -25.49 6.70 -8.16
C LEU A 62 -25.04 5.87 -6.96
N LYS A 63 -25.15 4.55 -7.09
CA LYS A 63 -24.52 3.62 -6.14
C LYS A 63 -23.02 3.61 -6.40
N ILE A 64 -22.26 4.02 -5.39
CA ILE A 64 -20.83 3.69 -5.31
C ILE A 64 -20.78 2.29 -4.71
N THR A 65 -20.55 1.29 -5.55
CA THR A 65 -20.42 -0.09 -5.12
C THR A 65 -18.95 -0.34 -4.82
N HIS A 66 -18.62 -0.55 -3.55
CA HIS A 66 -17.29 -0.99 -3.12
C HIS A 66 -17.19 -2.50 -3.33
N LYS A 67 -16.28 -2.93 -4.21
CA LYS A 67 -15.94 -4.34 -4.38
C LYS A 67 -14.48 -4.52 -3.97
N GLU A 68 -14.28 -5.26 -2.90
CA GLU A 68 -12.95 -5.68 -2.45
C GLU A 68 -12.69 -7.07 -3.03
N GLU A 69 -11.78 -7.15 -3.99
CA GLU A 69 -11.35 -8.42 -4.57
C GLU A 69 -9.96 -8.77 -4.02
N GLN A 70 -9.87 -9.90 -3.33
CA GLN A 70 -8.59 -10.46 -2.92
C GLN A 70 -8.09 -11.34 -4.05
N THR A 71 -7.04 -10.91 -4.74
CA THR A 71 -6.43 -11.67 -5.82
C THR A 71 -5.01 -12.04 -5.44
N VAL A 72 -4.65 -13.32 -5.63
CA VAL A 72 -3.26 -13.75 -5.49
C VAL A 72 -2.56 -13.47 -6.81
N GLU A 73 -1.73 -12.43 -6.83
CA GLU A 73 -0.87 -12.15 -7.99
C GLU A 73 0.40 -12.99 -7.86
N SER A 74 0.69 -13.77 -8.91
CA SER A 74 1.92 -14.53 -9.01
C SER A 74 2.85 -13.86 -10.02
N GLN A 75 4.05 -13.47 -9.58
CA GLN A 75 5.03 -12.79 -10.41
C GLN A 75 6.38 -13.47 -10.30
N TRP A 76 7.05 -13.64 -11.43
CA TRP A 76 8.41 -14.16 -11.48
C TRP A 76 9.40 -13.01 -11.23
N LYS A 77 10.20 -13.13 -10.17
CA LYS A 77 11.14 -12.10 -9.71
C LYS A 77 12.57 -12.60 -9.72
N THR A 78 13.52 -11.68 -9.87
CA THR A 78 14.95 -12.02 -9.84
C THR A 78 15.42 -12.35 -8.42
N TRP A 79 16.54 -13.07 -8.29
CA TRP A 79 17.15 -13.37 -6.98
C TRP A 79 17.44 -12.12 -6.16
N ARG A 80 17.84 -11.01 -6.80
CA ARG A 80 18.07 -9.72 -6.12
C ARG A 80 16.79 -9.20 -5.48
N GLN A 81 15.66 -9.24 -6.19
CA GLN A 81 14.37 -8.81 -5.66
C GLN A 81 13.91 -9.71 -4.50
N MET A 82 14.15 -11.01 -4.59
CA MET A 82 13.86 -11.95 -3.49
C MET A 82 14.73 -11.70 -2.25
N LYS A 83 16.03 -11.42 -2.44
CA LYS A 83 16.93 -11.02 -1.35
C LYS A 83 16.45 -9.75 -0.66
N VAL A 84 15.95 -8.76 -1.41
CA VAL A 84 15.41 -7.52 -0.85
C VAL A 84 14.12 -7.77 -0.07
N LYS A 85 13.22 -8.62 -0.59
CA LYS A 85 11.92 -8.88 0.03
C LYS A 85 12.00 -9.71 1.32
N PHE A 86 12.74 -10.82 1.31
CA PHE A 86 12.78 -11.77 2.43
C PHE A 86 14.10 -11.71 3.22
N GLY A 87 15.16 -11.14 2.65
CA GLY A 87 16.52 -11.27 3.17
C GLY A 87 17.23 -12.52 2.64
N LYS A 88 18.58 -12.49 2.59
CA LYS A 88 19.40 -13.58 2.01
C LYS A 88 19.16 -14.94 2.70
N LYS A 89 19.11 -14.97 4.03
CA LYS A 89 18.97 -16.21 4.82
C LYS A 89 17.60 -16.88 4.61
N GLU A 90 16.53 -16.11 4.70
CA GLU A 90 15.15 -16.59 4.53
C GLU A 90 14.88 -17.04 3.10
N ALA A 91 15.32 -16.27 2.10
CA ALA A 91 15.16 -16.65 0.69
C ALA A 91 15.88 -17.97 0.38
N LEU A 92 17.08 -18.19 0.95
CA LEU A 92 17.80 -19.45 0.83
C LEU A 92 17.10 -20.59 1.58
N ALA A 93 16.55 -20.35 2.77
CA ALA A 93 15.80 -21.35 3.53
C ALA A 93 14.55 -21.82 2.75
N ARG A 94 13.80 -20.89 2.14
CA ARG A 94 12.63 -21.19 1.30
C ARG A 94 12.98 -21.91 0.01
N LEU A 95 14.14 -21.61 -0.55
CA LEU A 95 14.66 -22.33 -1.71
C LEU A 95 15.05 -23.76 -1.32
N LYS A 96 15.76 -23.93 -0.20
CA LYS A 96 16.15 -25.24 0.35
C LYS A 96 14.95 -26.10 0.74
N SER A 97 13.89 -25.50 1.30
CA SER A 97 12.66 -26.21 1.66
C SER A 97 11.76 -26.54 0.47
N GLY A 98 12.06 -26.03 -0.73
CA GLY A 98 11.24 -26.23 -1.92
C GLY A 98 9.95 -25.39 -1.95
N SER A 99 9.74 -24.50 -0.97
CA SER A 99 8.58 -23.60 -0.93
C SER A 99 8.63 -22.54 -2.03
N LEU A 100 9.83 -22.19 -2.52
CA LEU A 100 10.03 -21.21 -3.57
C LEU A 100 10.29 -21.88 -4.93
N LYS A 101 9.31 -21.82 -5.83
CA LYS A 101 9.49 -22.32 -7.21
C LYS A 101 10.45 -21.40 -7.98
N PHE A 102 11.30 -21.98 -8.83
CA PHE A 102 12.21 -21.23 -9.69
C PHE A 102 12.17 -21.75 -11.13
N ARG A 103 12.49 -20.88 -12.09
CA ARG A 103 12.64 -21.21 -13.51
C ARG A 103 13.79 -20.42 -14.13
N LYS A 104 14.21 -20.79 -15.34
CA LYS A 104 15.09 -19.94 -16.14
C LYS A 104 14.29 -18.78 -16.71
N SER A 105 14.88 -17.58 -16.74
CA SER A 105 14.20 -16.43 -17.35
C SER A 105 13.97 -16.70 -18.84
N PRO A 106 12.75 -16.48 -19.37
CA PRO A 106 12.48 -16.61 -20.79
C PRO A 106 13.29 -15.61 -21.64
N SER A 107 13.63 -14.46 -21.05
CA SER A 107 14.37 -13.39 -21.72
C SER A 107 15.88 -13.65 -21.72
N ASP A 108 16.41 -14.23 -20.64
CA ASP A 108 17.82 -14.60 -20.55
C ASP A 108 18.00 -15.88 -19.73
N SER A 109 18.33 -16.98 -20.42
CA SER A 109 18.48 -18.31 -19.83
C SER A 109 19.63 -18.44 -18.83
N ARG A 110 20.53 -17.43 -18.75
CA ARG A 110 21.60 -17.36 -17.74
C ARG A 110 21.09 -16.99 -16.36
N PHE A 111 19.91 -16.37 -16.26
CA PHE A 111 19.34 -15.91 -14.99
C PHE A 111 18.19 -16.80 -14.53
N LEU A 112 18.09 -16.97 -13.21
CA LEU A 112 16.97 -17.64 -12.56
C LEU A 112 15.96 -16.60 -12.05
N GLU A 113 14.70 -16.90 -12.29
CA GLU A 113 13.55 -16.20 -11.73
C GLU A 113 12.85 -17.10 -10.70
N PHE A 114 12.29 -16.48 -9.68
CA PHE A 114 11.64 -17.13 -8.55
C PHE A 114 10.19 -16.67 -8.49
N LEU A 115 9.26 -17.60 -8.27
CA LEU A 115 7.83 -17.31 -8.21
C LEU A 115 7.51 -16.67 -6.86
N ASP A 116 7.16 -15.39 -6.90
CA ASP A 116 6.65 -14.66 -5.75
C ASP A 116 5.12 -14.67 -5.81
N MET A 117 4.49 -15.31 -4.84
CA MET A 117 3.04 -15.24 -4.64
C MET A 117 2.77 -14.12 -3.64
N THR A 118 2.18 -13.03 -4.11
CA THR A 118 1.75 -11.93 -3.26
C THR A 118 0.24 -11.86 -3.28
N GLU A 119 -0.36 -11.97 -2.10
CA GLU A 119 -1.76 -11.61 -1.90
C GLU A 119 -1.87 -10.11 -2.11
N VAL A 120 -2.56 -9.71 -3.18
CA VAL A 120 -2.85 -8.31 -3.49
C VAL A 120 -4.34 -8.11 -3.27
N THR A 121 -4.67 -7.34 -2.24
CA THR A 121 -6.03 -6.87 -2.02
C THR A 121 -6.26 -5.67 -2.93
N ARG A 122 -7.10 -5.83 -3.96
CA ARG A 122 -7.47 -4.75 -4.85
C ARG A 122 -8.87 -4.27 -4.51
N ALA A 123 -8.95 -3.11 -3.86
CA ALA A 123 -10.21 -2.39 -3.70
C ALA A 123 -10.56 -1.69 -5.03
N SER A 124 -11.73 -2.02 -5.59
CA SER A 124 -12.25 -1.33 -6.77
C SER A 124 -13.56 -0.61 -6.42
N PHE A 125 -13.67 0.64 -6.88
CA PHE A 125 -14.87 1.45 -6.74
C PHE A 125 -15.58 1.50 -8.09
N ALA A 126 -16.66 0.73 -8.23
CA ALA A 126 -17.50 0.81 -9.42
C ALA A 126 -18.57 1.89 -9.20
N ARG A 127 -18.58 2.92 -10.06
CA ARG A 127 -19.69 3.87 -10.17
C ARG A 127 -20.62 3.37 -11.26
N GLU A 128 -21.67 2.66 -10.90
CA GLU A 128 -22.71 2.30 -11.86
C GLU A 128 -23.62 3.52 -12.09
N LYS A 129 -23.49 4.15 -13.27
CA LYS A 129 -24.55 4.99 -13.82
C LYS A 129 -25.56 4.05 -14.46
N GLY A 130 -26.77 3.97 -13.90
CA GLY A 130 -27.92 3.43 -14.60
C GLY A 130 -28.25 4.33 -15.79
N VAL A 131 -27.60 4.12 -16.92
CA VAL A 131 -28.03 4.71 -18.18
C VAL A 131 -28.89 3.65 -18.85
N VAL A 132 -30.21 3.75 -18.66
CA VAL A 132 -31.16 3.08 -19.53
C VAL A 132 -31.06 3.75 -20.90
N VAL A 133 -30.14 3.26 -21.73
CA VAL A 133 -30.15 3.54 -23.16
C VAL A 133 -31.40 2.86 -23.70
N LYS A 134 -32.39 3.65 -24.12
CA LYS A 134 -33.47 3.15 -24.97
C LYS A 134 -32.85 2.67 -26.28
N SER A 135 -32.59 1.36 -26.38
CA SER A 135 -32.21 0.73 -27.63
C SER A 135 -33.43 0.64 -28.54
N SER A 136 -33.56 1.60 -29.45
CA SER A 136 -34.32 1.37 -30.68
C SER A 136 -33.62 0.24 -31.44
N GLY A 137 -34.30 -0.91 -31.56
CA GLY A 137 -33.71 -2.16 -31.99
C GLY A 137 -33.05 -2.13 -33.36
N LYS A 138 -31.86 -2.73 -33.44
CA LYS A 138 -31.32 -3.40 -34.62
C LYS A 138 -30.37 -4.51 -34.14
N LYS A 139 -30.67 -5.74 -34.56
CA LYS A 139 -29.87 -6.95 -34.31
C LYS A 139 -28.64 -6.96 -35.20
N THR A 140 -27.48 -7.34 -34.66
CA THR A 140 -26.40 -7.97 -35.44
C THR A 140 -25.66 -8.97 -34.57
N ASP A 141 -25.55 -10.19 -35.11
CA ASP A 141 -24.77 -11.32 -34.62
C ASP A 141 -23.26 -11.06 -34.71
N SER A 142 -22.47 -11.66 -33.81
CA SER A 142 -21.19 -12.29 -34.19
C SER A 142 -20.53 -13.00 -33.02
N LYS A 143 -20.32 -14.31 -33.22
CA LYS A 143 -19.33 -15.20 -32.60
C LYS A 143 -17.92 -14.59 -32.62
N ALA A 144 -17.17 -14.73 -31.51
CA ALA A 144 -15.75 -15.11 -31.50
C ALA A 144 -15.15 -14.96 -30.09
N LEU A 145 -14.74 -16.05 -29.45
CA LEU A 145 -13.51 -16.08 -28.66
C LEU A 145 -13.02 -17.54 -28.53
N VAL A 146 -11.78 -17.77 -28.97
CA VAL A 146 -11.09 -19.05 -29.11
C VAL A 146 -10.17 -19.28 -27.91
N ASP A 147 -10.09 -20.55 -27.50
CA ASP A 147 -9.19 -21.14 -26.52
C ASP A 147 -7.70 -20.99 -26.85
N LEU A 148 -6.87 -20.79 -25.83
CA LEU A 148 -5.42 -21.04 -25.87
C LEU A 148 -4.97 -21.65 -24.53
N GLN A 149 -4.89 -22.96 -24.47
CA GLN A 149 -4.08 -23.71 -23.50
C GLN A 149 -3.27 -24.75 -24.28
N ASP A 150 -1.95 -24.67 -24.14
CA ASP A 150 -1.01 -25.81 -24.07
C ASP A 150 0.42 -25.33 -24.39
N MET A 151 1.30 -25.33 -23.38
CA MET A 151 2.74 -25.48 -23.62
C MET A 151 3.39 -26.27 -22.47
N ASP A 152 4.02 -27.36 -22.90
CA ASP A 152 4.63 -28.45 -22.15
C ASP A 152 6.03 -28.10 -21.60
N LEU A 153 6.42 -28.69 -20.47
CA LEU A 153 7.53 -28.23 -19.60
C LEU A 153 8.56 -29.34 -19.28
N ALA A 154 8.87 -30.21 -20.25
CA ALA A 154 9.71 -31.41 -20.04
C ALA A 154 11.06 -31.39 -20.79
N GLY A 155 11.89 -30.35 -20.60
CA GLY A 155 13.12 -30.18 -21.42
C GLY A 155 14.37 -29.61 -20.73
N LEU A 156 14.70 -30.00 -19.50
CA LEU A 156 15.95 -29.54 -18.85
C LEU A 156 16.83 -30.71 -18.41
N THR A 157 17.94 -30.92 -19.11
CA THR A 157 18.96 -31.93 -18.77
C THR A 157 20.09 -31.35 -17.91
N PRO A 158 20.76 -32.18 -17.07
CA PRO A 158 21.79 -31.73 -16.11
C PRO A 158 23.08 -31.13 -16.72
N SER A 159 23.32 -31.28 -18.02
CA SER A 159 24.54 -30.78 -18.68
C SER A 159 24.58 -29.25 -18.85
N CYS A 160 23.43 -28.57 -18.73
CA CYS A 160 23.31 -27.13 -18.95
C CYS A 160 23.81 -26.23 -17.80
N PHE A 161 24.26 -26.80 -16.67
CA PHE A 161 24.64 -26.01 -15.48
C PHE A 161 26.12 -25.63 -15.42
N LYS A 162 26.99 -26.23 -16.26
CA LYS A 162 28.45 -26.03 -16.19
C LYS A 162 28.93 -24.69 -16.75
N SER A 163 28.14 -23.99 -17.56
CA SER A 163 28.51 -22.74 -18.23
C SER A 163 27.90 -21.47 -17.62
N MET A 164 27.22 -21.55 -16.47
CA MET A 164 26.54 -20.40 -15.87
C MET A 164 27.40 -19.70 -14.82
N ASP A 165 27.47 -18.36 -14.89
CA ASP A 165 28.00 -17.49 -13.83
C ASP A 165 26.97 -17.34 -12.71
N VAL A 166 27.10 -18.21 -11.71
CA VAL A 166 26.22 -18.28 -10.54
C VAL A 166 27.09 -18.18 -9.29
N GLU A 167 26.63 -17.42 -8.27
CA GLU A 167 27.28 -17.32 -6.96
C GLU A 167 27.60 -18.73 -6.40
N PRO A 168 28.78 -18.95 -5.79
CA PRO A 168 29.27 -20.28 -5.43
C PRO A 168 28.33 -21.04 -4.48
N GLU A 169 27.61 -20.32 -3.61
CA GLU A 169 26.62 -20.90 -2.69
C GLU A 169 25.42 -21.56 -3.39
N LEU A 170 25.00 -21.04 -4.55
CA LEU A 170 23.90 -21.58 -5.34
C LEU A 170 24.36 -22.75 -6.23
N LYS A 171 25.61 -22.72 -6.70
CA LYS A 171 26.21 -23.85 -7.42
C LYS A 171 26.34 -25.08 -6.52
N ALA A 172 26.73 -24.90 -5.26
CA ALA A 172 26.83 -25.99 -4.29
C ALA A 172 25.48 -26.63 -3.94
N LEU A 173 24.38 -25.87 -4.03
CA LEU A 173 23.03 -26.38 -3.74
C LEU A 173 22.40 -27.12 -4.93
N LEU A 174 22.70 -26.68 -6.15
CA LEU A 174 22.17 -27.26 -7.40
C LEU A 174 23.03 -28.40 -7.94
N GLY A 175 24.30 -28.49 -7.53
CA GLY A 175 25.16 -29.65 -7.76
C GLY A 175 24.83 -30.76 -6.77
N GLY A 176 23.76 -31.50 -7.01
CA GLY A 176 23.41 -32.69 -6.20
C GLY A 176 24.46 -33.81 -6.29
N PRO A 177 24.52 -34.70 -5.28
CA PRO A 177 25.61 -35.66 -5.07
C PRO A 177 25.67 -36.76 -6.14
N ASP A 178 26.89 -37.04 -6.61
CA ASP A 178 27.19 -38.16 -7.50
C ASP A 178 26.81 -39.50 -6.85
N LYS A 179 25.76 -40.14 -7.39
CA LYS A 179 25.41 -41.54 -7.09
C LYS A 179 26.47 -42.47 -7.71
N LYS A 180 27.38 -43.01 -6.88
CA LYS A 180 28.08 -44.26 -7.20
C LYS A 180 27.18 -45.47 -6.92
N LYS A 181 27.22 -46.41 -7.86
CA LYS A 181 26.47 -47.67 -7.97
C LYS A 181 26.86 -48.72 -6.92
N LYS A 182 25.83 -49.34 -6.32
CA LYS A 182 25.55 -50.76 -5.95
C LYS A 182 26.67 -51.76 -5.54
N ALA A 183 26.23 -52.59 -4.58
CA ALA A 183 26.60 -53.96 -4.12
C ALA A 183 27.48 -53.96 -2.84
N LYS A 184 27.23 -54.74 -1.77
CA LYS A 184 26.55 -56.05 -1.59
C LYS A 184 26.28 -56.31 -0.07
N GLU A 185 25.36 -57.24 0.20
CA GLU A 185 24.86 -57.96 1.40
C GLU A 185 25.56 -57.96 2.78
N SER A 186 24.70 -58.30 3.78
CA SER A 186 24.91 -58.94 5.10
C SER A 186 25.41 -58.06 6.25
N SER A 187 25.11 -58.26 7.53
CA SER A 187 24.07 -58.97 8.32
C SER A 187 24.40 -58.63 9.79
N GLN A 188 23.37 -58.53 10.63
CA GLN A 188 23.34 -58.88 12.07
C GLN A 188 23.99 -58.02 13.18
N GLU A 189 23.26 -58.02 14.31
CA GLU A 189 23.58 -57.78 15.73
C GLU A 189 23.72 -56.31 16.19
N GLU A 190 22.83 -55.74 17.01
CA GLU A 190 22.38 -56.04 18.40
C GLU A 190 23.41 -55.68 19.49
N GLU A 191 22.88 -55.28 20.65
CA GLU A 191 23.48 -54.78 21.91
C GLU A 191 23.74 -53.26 21.99
N ASP A 192 22.95 -52.50 22.75
CA ASP A 192 22.89 -52.36 24.22
C ASP A 192 24.08 -51.58 24.81
N SER A 193 23.80 -50.41 25.38
CA SER A 193 24.18 -50.05 26.76
C SER A 193 23.79 -48.61 27.08
N GLU A 194 23.21 -48.49 28.27
CA GLU A 194 22.67 -47.32 28.94
C GLU A 194 23.76 -46.47 29.61
N GLU A 195 23.29 -45.40 30.28
CA GLU A 195 23.90 -44.72 31.44
C GLU A 195 25.08 -43.78 31.19
N GLU A 196 25.30 -42.67 31.90
CA GLU A 196 24.57 -41.76 32.83
C GLU A 196 25.67 -40.73 33.24
N GLU A 197 25.24 -39.61 33.83
CA GLU A 197 25.99 -38.70 34.72
C GLU A 197 27.26 -37.97 34.19
N ASP A 198 27.28 -36.64 34.11
CA ASP A 198 27.34 -35.62 35.18
C ASP A 198 28.76 -35.34 35.70
N SER A 199 29.14 -34.06 35.69
CA SER A 199 30.11 -33.43 36.58
C SER A 199 30.32 -31.97 36.21
N GLU A 200 29.79 -31.12 37.09
CA GLU A 200 30.23 -29.76 37.35
C GLU A 200 31.74 -29.72 37.70
N GLN A 201 32.46 -28.63 37.39
CA GLN A 201 32.94 -27.70 38.43
C GLN A 201 33.84 -26.57 37.91
N GLU A 202 33.62 -25.45 38.60
CA GLU A 202 34.31 -24.17 38.72
C GLU A 202 35.85 -24.13 38.66
N SER A 203 36.35 -22.97 38.20
CA SER A 203 37.19 -22.01 38.94
C SER A 203 37.79 -21.03 37.91
N GLY A 204 37.90 -19.71 38.09
CA GLY A 204 38.00 -18.90 39.30
C GLY A 204 39.36 -18.19 39.29
N SER A 205 39.36 -16.85 39.38
CA SER A 205 40.52 -15.99 39.72
C SER A 205 41.51 -15.71 38.57
N SER A 206 42.16 -14.56 38.41
CA SER A 206 42.28 -13.33 39.22
C SER A 206 42.86 -12.19 38.35
N GLU A 207 42.38 -10.98 38.61
CA GLU A 207 43.17 -9.80 39.02
C GLU A 207 44.22 -9.13 38.10
N ALA A 208 44.05 -7.81 37.99
CA ALA A 208 44.95 -6.79 37.46
C ALA A 208 46.16 -6.55 38.42
N PRO A 209 47.15 -5.62 38.17
CA PRO A 209 46.89 -4.18 37.99
C PRO A 209 47.88 -3.35 37.12
N ALA A 210 47.30 -2.27 36.57
CA ALA A 210 47.79 -0.89 36.47
C ALA A 210 49.27 -0.56 36.20
N LYS A 211 49.51 0.22 35.13
CA LYS A 211 50.37 1.42 35.18
C LYS A 211 49.77 2.59 34.38
N LYS A 212 49.57 3.71 35.10
CA LYS A 212 49.29 5.06 34.58
C LYS A 212 50.57 5.66 33.98
N VAL A 213 50.46 6.34 32.83
CA VAL A 213 51.23 7.57 32.54
C VAL A 213 50.32 8.56 31.81
N LYS A 214 50.25 9.77 32.37
CA LYS A 214 49.60 10.97 31.83
C LYS A 214 50.47 11.62 30.76
N THR A 215 49.88 12.05 29.66
CA THR A 215 50.26 13.30 28.96
C THR A 215 49.03 13.95 28.31
N LYS A 216 49.08 15.27 28.23
CA LYS A 216 47.98 16.23 28.12
C LYS A 216 48.17 17.05 26.84
N SER A 217 47.15 17.11 25.96
CA SER A 217 46.83 18.21 25.02
C SER A 217 45.63 17.77 24.15
N ARG A 218 44.44 18.38 24.29
CA ARG A 218 43.84 19.43 23.42
C ARG A 218 43.98 19.06 21.92
N ASN A 219 42.95 18.90 21.10
CA ASN A 219 41.61 19.50 21.04
C ASN A 219 40.73 18.69 20.05
N ALA A 220 39.42 18.94 20.07
CA ALA A 220 38.39 18.58 19.08
C ALA A 220 37.58 17.28 19.30
N ASP A 221 36.27 17.49 19.13
CA ASP A 221 35.19 16.56 18.81
C ASP A 221 34.56 15.63 19.87
N SER A 222 33.23 15.69 19.83
CA SER A 222 32.24 14.73 20.31
C SER A 222 32.03 14.58 21.82
N LYS A 223 30.88 15.06 22.29
CA LYS A 223 30.10 14.36 23.32
C LYS A 223 28.65 14.28 22.89
N ALA A 224 28.33 13.13 22.30
CA ALA A 224 27.01 12.55 22.39
C ALA A 224 26.65 12.33 23.87
N SER A 225 25.42 12.66 24.24
CA SER A 225 24.73 12.01 25.35
C SER A 225 23.46 11.40 24.77
N GLY A 226 23.50 10.10 24.55
CA GLY A 226 22.34 9.33 24.11
C GLY A 226 21.32 9.16 25.23
N SER A 227 20.04 9.24 24.87
CA SER A 227 19.02 8.24 25.19
C SER A 227 17.64 8.77 24.80
N LYS A 228 17.07 8.24 23.71
CA LYS A 228 15.66 7.82 23.61
C LYS A 228 15.36 7.37 22.18
N LYS A 229 15.28 6.05 22.02
CA LYS A 229 14.29 5.33 21.19
C LYS A 229 13.78 6.14 19.98
N GLY A 230 14.66 6.35 19.00
CA GLY A 230 14.38 7.17 17.82
C GLY A 230 13.37 6.48 16.92
N LYS A 231 12.12 6.93 16.99
CA LYS A 231 11.14 6.81 15.92
C LYS A 231 11.86 7.26 14.64
N LYS A 232 11.90 6.42 13.61
CA LYS A 232 12.51 6.73 12.31
C LYS A 232 11.83 8.01 11.79
N ASP A 233 12.44 9.16 12.03
CA ASP A 233 11.95 10.43 11.52
C ASP A 233 12.10 10.35 10.02
N GLU A 234 10.96 10.21 9.33
CA GLU A 234 10.94 10.25 7.88
C GLU A 234 11.52 11.59 7.44
N ASP A 235 12.57 11.53 6.63
CA ASP A 235 13.17 12.70 6.04
C ASP A 235 12.25 13.24 4.93
N TRP A 236 11.48 14.26 5.29
CA TRP A 236 10.51 14.88 4.39
C TRP A 236 11.19 15.71 3.30
N ASP A 237 12.42 16.18 3.52
CA ASP A 237 13.18 16.95 2.54
C ASP A 237 13.57 16.06 1.35
N THR A 238 14.01 14.83 1.60
CA THR A 238 14.28 13.87 0.51
C THR A 238 13.00 13.43 -0.21
N LYS A 239 11.89 13.18 0.50
CA LYS A 239 10.60 12.84 -0.14
C LYS A 239 10.01 13.94 -1.00
N SER A 240 10.35 15.21 -0.74
CA SER A 240 9.87 16.36 -1.53
C SER A 240 10.60 16.55 -2.87
N ARG A 241 11.81 15.97 -3.01
CA ARG A 241 12.57 16.04 -4.26
C ARG A 241 11.97 15.09 -5.29
N LEU A 242 11.75 15.63 -6.48
CA LEU A 242 11.47 14.84 -7.67
C LEU A 242 12.78 14.53 -8.39
N GLU A 243 13.00 13.26 -8.73
CA GLU A 243 14.10 12.82 -9.59
C GLU A 243 13.66 12.83 -11.06
N GLU A 244 14.60 12.96 -11.99
CA GLU A 244 14.29 12.98 -13.44
C GLU A 244 13.62 11.68 -13.91
N ASN A 245 13.98 10.56 -13.26
CA ASN A 245 13.44 9.23 -13.52
C ASN A 245 12.14 8.94 -12.75
N ASP A 246 11.62 9.88 -11.97
CA ASP A 246 10.40 9.63 -11.23
C ASP A 246 9.22 9.42 -12.18
N GLY A 247 8.54 8.27 -12.04
CA GLY A 247 7.34 7.92 -12.78
C GLY A 247 6.05 8.36 -12.09
N LYS A 248 4.92 8.29 -12.81
CA LYS A 248 3.56 8.57 -12.29
C LYS A 248 3.29 7.98 -10.91
N GLN A 249 3.66 6.71 -10.75
CA GLN A 249 3.40 5.96 -9.53
C GLN A 249 4.20 6.52 -8.34
N GLN A 250 5.44 6.95 -8.56
CA GLN A 250 6.26 7.56 -7.52
C GLN A 250 5.76 8.95 -7.15
N PHE A 251 5.27 9.75 -8.10
CA PHE A 251 4.59 11.01 -7.79
C PHE A 251 3.35 10.80 -6.93
N PHE A 252 2.55 9.79 -7.29
CA PHE A 252 1.33 9.45 -6.56
C PHE A 252 1.64 8.98 -5.12
N GLU A 253 2.61 8.09 -4.95
CA GLU A 253 3.05 7.62 -3.63
C GLU A 253 3.63 8.77 -2.78
N LYS A 254 4.47 9.63 -3.36
CA LYS A 254 5.02 10.81 -2.66
C LYS A 254 3.89 11.73 -2.18
N LEU A 255 2.97 12.11 -3.07
CA LEU A 255 1.83 12.97 -2.73
C LEU A 255 0.92 12.37 -1.66
N LEU A 256 0.60 11.07 -1.73
CA LEU A 256 -0.18 10.38 -0.70
C LEU A 256 0.51 10.41 0.67
N SER A 257 1.82 10.16 0.72
CA SER A 257 2.56 10.20 1.99
C SER A 257 2.52 11.58 2.66
N PHE A 258 2.61 12.66 1.88
CA PHE A 258 2.45 14.03 2.38
C PHE A 258 1.01 14.33 2.82
N LYS A 259 0.00 13.84 2.09
CA LYS A 259 -1.41 13.98 2.46
C LYS A 259 -1.70 13.33 3.82
N GLU A 260 -1.24 12.10 4.02
CA GLU A 260 -1.41 11.39 5.28
C GLU A 260 -0.72 12.10 6.45
N ALA A 261 0.51 12.57 6.25
CA ALA A 261 1.26 13.24 7.31
C ALA A 261 0.63 14.60 7.66
N LEU A 262 0.23 15.40 6.67
CA LEU A 262 -0.49 16.64 6.92
C LEU A 262 -1.84 16.40 7.60
N GLY A 263 -2.56 15.33 7.26
CA GLY A 263 -3.81 14.96 7.92
C GLY A 263 -3.61 14.66 9.41
N LYS A 264 -2.57 13.90 9.75
CA LYS A 264 -2.19 13.63 11.15
C LYS A 264 -1.89 14.93 11.89
N GLU A 265 -1.05 15.79 11.35
CA GLU A 265 -0.71 17.07 12.00
C GLU A 265 -1.92 18.03 12.10
N GLU A 266 -2.79 18.07 11.10
CA GLU A 266 -4.01 18.90 11.16
C GLU A 266 -4.94 18.47 12.30
N THR A 267 -5.14 17.17 12.50
CA THR A 267 -5.96 16.67 13.62
C THR A 267 -5.36 17.04 14.98
N VAL A 268 -4.03 17.04 15.09
CA VAL A 268 -3.33 17.46 16.32
C VAL A 268 -3.49 18.96 16.52
N LEU A 269 -3.22 19.77 15.49
CA LEU A 269 -3.41 21.22 15.53
C LEU A 269 -4.85 21.59 15.88
N GLN A 270 -5.84 20.87 15.37
CA GLN A 270 -7.24 21.12 15.70
C GLN A 270 -7.54 20.93 17.19
N LYS A 271 -6.97 19.89 17.81
CA LYS A 271 -7.09 19.67 19.26
C LYS A 271 -6.42 20.80 20.04
N LEU A 272 -5.18 21.14 19.67
CA LEU A 272 -4.41 22.21 20.32
C LEU A 272 -5.08 23.58 20.20
N VAL A 273 -5.66 23.91 19.03
CA VAL A 273 -6.44 25.16 18.86
C VAL A 273 -7.62 25.22 19.82
N SER A 274 -8.25 24.07 20.11
CA SER A 274 -9.43 24.00 21.00
C SER A 274 -9.05 24.08 22.48
N THR A 275 -7.80 23.80 22.83
CA THR A 275 -7.28 23.81 24.21
C THR A 275 -6.33 24.98 24.47
N ALA A 276 -6.06 25.85 23.48
CA ALA A 276 -5.19 27.00 23.64
C ALA A 276 -5.90 28.09 24.45
N GLU A 277 -5.34 28.40 25.62
CA GLU A 277 -5.81 29.48 26.50
C GLU A 277 -5.25 30.84 26.08
N ASP A 278 -4.05 30.86 25.51
CA ASP A 278 -3.38 32.06 25.01
C ASP A 278 -3.87 32.43 23.60
N GLU A 279 -4.20 33.71 23.41
CA GLU A 279 -4.78 34.21 22.15
C GLU A 279 -3.76 34.19 21.00
N ASP A 280 -2.49 34.48 21.28
CA ASP A 280 -1.43 34.52 20.27
C ASP A 280 -1.01 33.10 19.86
N GLN A 281 -0.94 32.18 20.81
CA GLN A 281 -0.78 30.75 20.55
C GLN A 281 -1.95 30.21 19.73
N SER A 282 -3.20 30.58 20.07
CA SER A 282 -4.39 30.19 19.31
C SER A 282 -4.33 30.70 17.87
N LYS A 283 -3.93 31.96 17.65
CA LYS A 283 -3.74 32.54 16.31
C LYS A 283 -2.63 31.82 15.53
N PHE A 284 -1.52 31.50 16.18
CA PHE A 284 -0.41 30.78 15.55
C PHE A 284 -0.81 29.37 15.11
N LEU A 285 -1.49 28.62 15.98
CA LEU A 285 -2.00 27.28 15.70
C LEU A 285 -3.07 27.29 14.61
N LYS A 286 -4.00 28.25 14.62
CA LYS A 286 -5.00 28.44 13.54
C LYS A 286 -4.32 28.71 12.20
N THR A 287 -3.28 29.54 12.19
CA THR A 287 -2.51 29.86 10.97
C THR A 287 -1.73 28.65 10.44
N ALA A 288 -1.16 27.83 11.33
CA ALA A 288 -0.51 26.59 10.94
C ALA A 288 -1.54 25.59 10.35
N ARG A 289 -2.72 25.50 10.96
CA ARG A 289 -3.81 24.64 10.50
C ARG A 289 -4.33 25.05 9.11
N THR A 290 -4.57 26.34 8.87
CA THR A 290 -5.05 26.82 7.56
C THR A 290 -4.03 26.59 6.45
N LYS A 291 -2.72 26.74 6.74
CA LYS A 291 -1.66 26.36 5.80
C LYS A 291 -1.66 24.85 5.51
N ALA A 292 -1.80 24.00 6.52
CA ALA A 292 -1.90 22.55 6.32
C ALA A 292 -3.09 22.15 5.44
N GLN A 293 -4.28 22.75 5.67
CA GLN A 293 -5.47 22.54 4.85
C GLN A 293 -5.29 23.01 3.40
N THR A 294 -4.62 24.15 3.20
CA THR A 294 -4.36 24.69 1.86
C THR A 294 -3.40 23.79 1.09
N ALA A 295 -2.36 23.29 1.75
CA ALA A 295 -1.43 22.34 1.17
C ALA A 295 -2.11 21.00 0.80
N GLN A 296 -2.98 20.47 1.66
CA GLN A 296 -3.77 19.27 1.35
C GLN A 296 -4.64 19.45 0.10
N LYS A 297 -5.33 20.59 -0.04
CA LYS A 297 -6.13 20.89 -1.25
C LYS A 297 -5.30 20.89 -2.53
N LYS A 298 -4.06 21.39 -2.47
CA LYS A 298 -3.13 21.39 -3.61
C LYS A 298 -2.63 19.99 -3.92
N ILE A 299 -2.35 19.17 -2.90
CA ILE A 299 -2.05 17.75 -3.09
C ILE A 299 -3.22 17.02 -3.76
N ASP A 300 -4.45 17.24 -3.30
CA ASP A 300 -5.65 16.61 -3.88
C ASP A 300 -5.85 17.00 -5.34
N LYS A 301 -5.59 18.27 -5.68
CA LYS A 301 -5.61 18.74 -7.08
C LYS A 301 -4.54 18.03 -7.91
N ALA A 302 -3.31 17.93 -7.41
CA ALA A 302 -2.21 17.26 -8.10
C ALA A 302 -2.48 15.75 -8.29
N LEU A 303 -3.01 15.06 -7.27
CA LEU A 303 -3.42 13.66 -7.36
C LEU A 303 -4.48 13.45 -8.44
N LYS A 304 -5.51 14.31 -8.47
CA LYS A 304 -6.56 14.25 -9.50
C LYS A 304 -6.00 14.48 -10.91
N ASN A 305 -5.07 15.41 -11.07
CA ASN A 305 -4.45 15.68 -12.37
C ASN A 305 -3.61 14.48 -12.88
N ILE A 306 -2.91 13.79 -11.97
CA ILE A 306 -2.21 12.53 -12.29
C ILE A 306 -3.21 11.45 -12.73
N GLU A 307 -4.35 11.29 -12.02
CA GLU A 307 -5.42 10.35 -12.37
C GLU A 307 -6.04 10.65 -13.75
N ASP A 308 -6.28 11.93 -14.04
CA ASP A 308 -6.80 12.42 -15.32
C ASP A 308 -5.75 12.38 -16.47
N LYS A 309 -4.59 11.76 -16.24
CA LYS A 309 -3.44 11.66 -17.17
C LYS A 309 -2.87 13.02 -17.61
N LYS A 310 -3.18 14.10 -16.88
CA LYS A 310 -2.60 15.42 -17.04
C LYS A 310 -1.37 15.53 -16.14
N GLU A 311 -0.32 14.80 -16.49
CA GLU A 311 0.95 14.87 -15.76
C GLU A 311 1.56 16.26 -15.92
N ASP A 312 1.49 17.04 -14.86
CA ASP A 312 2.25 18.28 -14.72
C ASP A 312 3.26 18.11 -13.58
N LYS A 313 4.50 17.73 -13.94
CA LYS A 313 5.60 17.57 -12.98
C LYS A 313 5.87 18.86 -12.20
N ALA A 314 5.62 20.03 -12.79
CA ALA A 314 5.82 21.31 -12.11
C ALA A 314 4.74 21.52 -11.04
N GLU A 315 3.49 21.18 -11.33
CA GLU A 315 2.41 21.24 -10.35
C GLU A 315 2.62 20.25 -9.19
N VAL A 316 3.04 19.02 -9.49
CA VAL A 316 3.38 18.01 -8.46
C VAL A 316 4.51 18.52 -7.56
N LYS A 317 5.59 19.06 -8.16
CA LYS A 317 6.71 19.62 -7.41
C LYS A 317 6.28 20.79 -6.52
N ALA A 318 5.46 21.70 -7.05
CA ALA A 318 4.93 22.82 -6.29
C ALA A 318 4.07 22.35 -5.10
N ALA A 319 3.21 21.36 -5.32
CA ALA A 319 2.39 20.77 -4.26
C ALA A 319 3.23 20.12 -3.16
N LEU A 320 4.30 19.38 -3.52
CA LEU A 320 5.20 18.75 -2.55
C LEU A 320 6.02 19.77 -1.74
N LEU A 321 6.52 20.82 -2.37
CA LEU A 321 7.28 21.87 -1.68
C LEU A 321 6.41 22.63 -0.67
N GLU A 322 5.18 22.96 -1.06
CA GLU A 322 4.25 23.65 -0.18
C GLU A 322 3.75 22.75 0.95
N ALA A 323 3.55 21.46 0.68
CA ALA A 323 3.25 20.46 1.69
C ALA A 323 4.38 20.34 2.72
N LEU A 324 5.64 20.38 2.27
CA LEU A 324 6.80 20.37 3.14
C LEU A 324 6.86 21.61 4.03
N GLU A 325 6.67 22.82 3.47
CA GLU A 325 6.66 24.05 4.28
C GLU A 325 5.53 24.01 5.32
N ALA A 326 4.33 23.59 4.91
CA ALA A 326 3.18 23.46 5.80
C ALA A 326 3.44 22.45 6.92
N LEU A 327 4.08 21.31 6.61
CA LEU A 327 4.41 20.26 7.57
C LEU A 327 5.50 20.72 8.55
N LYS A 328 6.54 21.43 8.09
CA LYS A 328 7.54 22.07 8.95
C LYS A 328 6.89 23.09 9.89
N LYS A 329 5.99 23.92 9.38
CA LYS A 329 5.27 24.91 10.20
C LYS A 329 4.32 24.25 11.20
N ALA A 330 3.61 23.20 10.81
CA ALA A 330 2.73 22.44 11.70
C ALA A 330 3.50 21.79 12.86
N LYS A 331 4.64 21.13 12.55
CA LYS A 331 5.53 20.56 13.57
C LYS A 331 6.07 21.62 14.53
N LYS A 332 6.50 22.77 14.01
CA LYS A 332 6.96 23.89 14.86
C LYS A 332 5.83 24.43 15.74
N ALA A 333 4.62 24.56 15.20
CA ALA A 333 3.46 25.05 15.94
C ALA A 333 3.02 24.07 17.05
N LYS A 334 3.10 22.77 16.78
CA LYS A 334 2.91 21.73 17.78
C LYS A 334 3.97 21.80 18.88
N GLN A 335 5.26 21.89 18.53
CA GLN A 335 6.35 21.99 19.51
C GLN A 335 6.27 23.25 20.39
N ALA A 336 5.72 24.35 19.85
CA ALA A 336 5.52 25.58 20.62
C ALA A 336 4.31 25.51 21.57
N ALA A 337 3.48 24.46 21.46
CA ALA A 337 2.28 24.28 22.26
C ALA A 337 2.35 23.09 23.23
N ASP A 338 3.38 22.25 23.12
CA ASP A 338 3.76 21.19 24.08
C ASP A 338 4.62 21.80 25.20
#